data_AF-A0AAX6DIS8-F1
#
_entry.id   AF-A0AAX6DIS8-F1
#
_cell.length_a   1.000
_cell.length_b   1.000
_cell.length_c   1.000
_cell.angle_alpha   90.00
_cell.angle_beta   90.00
_cell.angle_gamma   90.00
#
_symmetry.space_group_name_H-M   'P 1'
#
loop_
_entity.id
_entity.type
_entity.pdbx_description
1 polymer ?
#
loop_
_entity_poly.entity_id
_entity_poly.type
_entity_poly.pdbx_seq_one_letter_code
_entity_poly.pdbx_strand_id
1 'polypeptide(L)'
;MHVIRRQVANIDVKQETPVDHGEIICFSIYSGSQADFGSGKSCIWVDVLDGGRSVLLEFAPFFEDPSIKKVWHNYSFDSHVIENYGIKLSGFHADTMHLARLFDSSRRADGGYSLEALSSDSRIICSEQSPTVDDFNMGKISIKTIFGKKKVKKDGCEGKLITIAPMEVLQREERVPWICYSALDSISTLKLFVSLKKKLQAKAWNLDGETAGTMYDFYEKYWRPFGFLLVKMESEGMLVDRAYLSEVEKLAISEQKIAADRFRNWASKYCQDAKYMNVGSDTQLRQLFFGGTTNRKDLNESLDVSKTFKVLNTENVIEEGKKTPSKYRNITLHSLGVDMQTDKYTASGWPSVSGDVLKSFAGKVSTEHIYLMGDNGEVSPDHTLQDNEGGEATSVVSDKIDTSAYGTAYEAFGGLDEGMEACHAIAALCEVCSIDSLISNFILPLQGDHISGKSQRIHCSLNINTETGRLSARRPNLQNQPALEKDRYKIRQAFIADPGNSLIVADYGQLELRILAHLANCRSMLDAFKAGGDFHSRTAMNMYDHVRAAVEEKKVLLEWSPQPGEDKPPVPLLKDAFASERRKAKMLNFSIAYGKNCSWALT
;
A
#
# COMPACT_ATOMS: atom_id res chain seq x y z
N MET A 1 -17.42 32.39 10.23
CA MET A 1 -16.82 31.08 9.90
C MET A 1 -17.03 30.87 8.42
N HIS A 2 -15.99 30.51 7.68
CA HIS A 2 -16.03 30.44 6.22
C HIS A 2 -15.75 29.01 5.77
N VAL A 3 -16.45 28.57 4.74
CA VAL A 3 -16.18 27.30 4.07
C VAL A 3 -15.62 27.58 2.71
N ILE A 4 -14.53 26.88 2.39
CA ILE A 4 -13.80 27.08 1.15
C ILE A 4 -13.69 25.76 0.42
N ARG A 5 -13.97 25.80 -0.88
CA ARG A 5 -13.74 24.69 -1.80
C ARG A 5 -13.15 25.18 -3.08
N ARG A 6 -12.35 24.34 -3.73
CA ARG A 6 -11.68 24.67 -4.98
C ARG A 6 -11.90 23.59 -6.01
N GLN A 7 -11.69 23.99 -7.25
CA GLN A 7 -11.44 23.05 -8.33
C GLN A 7 -9.98 23.23 -8.78
N VAL A 8 -9.33 22.10 -8.99
CA VAL A 8 -7.89 22.02 -9.32
C VAL A 8 -7.76 21.21 -10.60
N ALA A 9 -6.97 21.72 -11.53
CA ALA A 9 -6.66 21.05 -12.79
C ALA A 9 -5.17 20.70 -12.88
N ASN A 10 -4.75 20.08 -13.99
CA ASN A 10 -3.36 19.68 -14.24
C ASN A 10 -2.74 18.83 -13.12
N ILE A 11 -3.50 17.88 -12.57
CA ILE A 11 -3.02 16.88 -11.61
C ILE A 11 -3.84 15.59 -11.70
N ASP A 12 -3.17 14.44 -11.84
CA ASP A 12 -3.75 13.13 -11.58
C ASP A 12 -3.61 12.81 -10.09
N VAL A 13 -4.65 13.14 -9.32
CA VAL A 13 -4.70 12.90 -7.87
C VAL A 13 -4.58 11.42 -7.44
N LYS A 14 -4.49 10.47 -8.39
CA LYS A 14 -4.19 9.07 -8.08
C LYS A 14 -2.70 8.74 -8.17
N GLN A 15 -1.94 9.52 -8.92
CA GLN A 15 -0.52 9.31 -9.13
C GLN A 15 0.29 10.42 -8.46
N GLU A 16 -0.10 11.68 -8.66
CA GLU A 16 0.71 12.84 -8.31
C GLU A 16 0.46 13.33 -6.88
N THR A 17 1.50 13.85 -6.22
CA THR A 17 1.37 14.58 -4.94
C THR A 17 0.83 15.99 -5.19
N PRO A 18 -0.08 16.54 -4.36
CA PRO A 18 -0.51 17.94 -4.50
C PRO A 18 0.56 18.97 -4.10
N VAL A 19 1.65 18.54 -3.47
CA VAL A 19 2.79 19.40 -3.17
C VAL A 19 3.52 19.73 -4.47
N ASP A 20 3.61 21.00 -4.82
CA ASP A 20 4.18 21.52 -6.08
C ASP A 20 3.47 21.09 -7.38
N HIS A 21 2.37 20.34 -7.32
CA HIS A 21 1.56 19.96 -8.50
C HIS A 21 0.11 20.44 -8.39
N GLY A 22 -0.54 20.54 -9.55
CA GLY A 22 -1.92 20.98 -9.68
C GLY A 22 -2.07 22.50 -9.66
N GLU A 23 -3.10 22.97 -10.38
CA GLU A 23 -3.37 24.38 -10.59
C GLU A 23 -4.80 24.74 -10.15
N ILE A 24 -4.94 25.80 -9.37
CA ILE A 24 -6.26 26.30 -8.95
C ILE A 24 -6.91 27.00 -10.13
N ILE A 25 -8.07 26.50 -10.56
CA ILE A 25 -8.86 27.10 -11.66
C ILE A 25 -10.01 27.96 -11.13
N CYS A 26 -10.56 27.62 -9.96
CA CYS A 26 -11.55 28.44 -9.28
C CYS A 26 -11.66 28.04 -7.80
N PHE A 27 -12.28 28.91 -7.01
CA PHE A 27 -12.69 28.57 -5.65
C PHE A 27 -13.99 29.26 -5.26
N SER A 28 -14.69 28.67 -4.29
CA SER A 28 -15.91 29.21 -3.71
C SER A 28 -15.73 29.42 -2.20
N ILE A 29 -16.29 30.50 -1.68
CA ILE A 29 -16.34 30.84 -0.25
C ILE A 29 -17.79 30.98 0.15
N TYR A 30 -18.25 30.17 1.08
CA TYR A 30 -19.60 30.26 1.65
C TYR A 30 -19.53 30.56 3.14
N SER A 31 -20.30 31.57 3.59
CA SER A 31 -20.25 32.06 4.98
C SER A 31 -21.58 31.92 5.73
N GLY A 32 -22.47 31.09 5.21
CA GLY A 32 -23.82 30.88 5.74
C GLY A 32 -24.86 31.82 5.13
N SER A 33 -26.14 31.49 5.25
CA SER A 33 -27.25 32.21 4.61
C SER A 33 -27.42 33.65 5.07
N GLN A 34 -26.88 34.00 6.24
CA GLN A 34 -26.95 35.34 6.83
C GLN A 34 -25.84 36.28 6.31
N ALA A 35 -24.85 35.76 5.60
CA ALA A 35 -23.79 36.59 5.01
C ALA A 35 -24.31 37.29 3.75
N ASP A 36 -23.92 38.55 3.55
CA ASP A 36 -24.19 39.31 2.33
C ASP A 36 -22.90 39.93 1.81
N PHE A 37 -22.41 39.41 0.69
CA PHE A 37 -21.27 39.93 -0.05
C PHE A 37 -21.69 40.91 -1.17
N GLY A 38 -22.96 41.32 -1.17
CA GLY A 38 -23.58 42.18 -2.16
C GLY A 38 -24.80 41.52 -2.80
N SER A 39 -25.87 42.30 -3.01
CA SER A 39 -27.10 41.86 -3.67
C SER A 39 -27.76 40.63 -3.03
N GLY A 40 -27.62 40.46 -1.71
CA GLY A 40 -28.18 39.33 -0.96
C GLY A 40 -27.48 38.00 -1.24
N LYS A 41 -26.25 38.02 -1.77
CA LYS A 41 -25.48 36.80 -2.09
C LYS A 41 -24.55 36.43 -0.94
N SER A 42 -24.68 35.18 -0.48
CA SER A 42 -23.91 34.62 0.65
C SER A 42 -22.71 33.76 0.23
N CYS A 43 -22.49 33.59 -1.07
CA CYS A 43 -21.42 32.79 -1.65
C CYS A 43 -20.61 33.64 -2.64
N ILE A 44 -19.29 33.63 -2.49
CA ILE A 44 -18.34 34.19 -3.45
C ILE A 44 -17.83 33.03 -4.30
N TRP A 45 -17.83 33.19 -5.61
CA TRP A 45 -17.10 32.30 -6.53
C TRP A 45 -16.05 33.13 -7.27
N VAL A 46 -14.83 32.64 -7.30
CA VAL A 46 -13.67 33.35 -7.83
C VAL A 46 -13.08 32.56 -8.98
N ASP A 47 -13.01 33.20 -10.14
CA ASP A 47 -12.39 32.66 -11.35
C ASP A 47 -10.89 32.93 -11.35
N VAL A 48 -10.09 31.90 -11.12
CA VAL A 48 -8.62 32.00 -11.16
C VAL A 48 -8.09 31.63 -12.54
N LEU A 49 -8.82 30.78 -13.27
CA LEU A 49 -8.45 30.31 -14.60
C LEU A 49 -8.32 31.46 -15.61
N ASP A 50 -9.35 32.31 -15.68
CA ASP A 50 -9.35 33.46 -16.59
C ASP A 50 -8.94 34.76 -15.88
N GLY A 51 -9.13 34.84 -14.54
CA GLY A 51 -8.70 36.00 -13.74
C GLY A 51 -7.19 36.04 -13.45
N GLY A 52 -6.50 34.91 -13.59
CA GLY A 52 -5.07 34.78 -13.37
C GLY A 52 -4.65 34.77 -11.89
N ARG A 53 -3.34 34.54 -11.69
CA ARG A 53 -2.74 34.40 -10.35
C ARG A 53 -2.96 35.62 -9.45
N SER A 54 -3.00 36.84 -10.02
CA SER A 54 -3.20 38.08 -9.25
C SER A 54 -4.50 38.04 -8.45
N VAL A 55 -5.60 37.56 -9.04
CA VAL A 55 -6.89 37.45 -8.37
C VAL A 55 -6.81 36.53 -7.14
N LEU A 56 -6.08 35.41 -7.23
CA LEU A 56 -5.87 34.53 -6.08
C LEU A 56 -5.06 35.23 -4.96
N LEU A 57 -4.04 36.02 -5.34
CA LEU A 57 -3.18 36.72 -4.38
C LEU A 57 -3.93 37.83 -3.61
N GLU A 58 -4.97 38.44 -4.19
CA GLU A 58 -5.85 39.38 -3.45
C GLU A 58 -6.54 38.72 -2.24
N PHE A 59 -6.71 37.39 -2.27
CA PHE A 59 -7.28 36.64 -1.15
C PHE A 59 -6.22 36.13 -0.16
N ALA A 60 -4.93 36.40 -0.37
CA ALA A 60 -3.87 35.99 0.55
C ALA A 60 -4.15 36.47 2.00
N PRO A 61 -4.52 37.74 2.28
CA PRO A 61 -4.85 38.17 3.63
C PRO A 61 -5.96 37.33 4.29
N PHE A 62 -6.95 36.91 3.51
CA PHE A 62 -8.02 36.04 4.00
C PHE A 62 -7.53 34.63 4.32
N PHE A 63 -6.70 34.02 3.47
CA PHE A 63 -6.15 32.68 3.70
C PHE A 63 -5.16 32.63 4.86
N GLU A 64 -4.32 33.66 5.00
CA GLU A 64 -3.22 33.74 5.96
C GLU A 64 -3.65 34.22 7.35
N ASP A 65 -4.86 34.78 7.51
CA ASP A 65 -5.33 35.25 8.82
C ASP A 65 -5.78 34.08 9.74
N PRO A 66 -5.12 33.85 10.89
CA PRO A 66 -5.49 32.78 11.84
C PRO A 66 -6.78 33.06 12.63
N SER A 67 -7.24 34.30 12.69
CA SER A 67 -8.50 34.71 13.34
C SER A 67 -9.72 34.26 12.52
N ILE A 68 -9.58 34.25 11.19
CA ILE A 68 -10.62 33.79 10.27
C ILE A 68 -10.66 32.27 10.31
N LYS A 69 -11.71 31.70 10.89
CA LYS A 69 -11.90 30.25 11.00
C LYS A 69 -12.46 29.65 9.72
N LYS A 70 -11.72 28.69 9.15
CA LYS A 70 -12.03 28.04 7.87
C LYS A 70 -12.30 26.56 8.02
N VAL A 71 -13.38 26.11 7.38
CA VAL A 71 -13.82 24.71 7.36
C VAL A 71 -13.65 24.15 5.95
N TRP A 72 -13.10 22.94 5.91
CA TRP A 72 -12.69 22.27 4.69
C TRP A 72 -13.29 20.86 4.60
N HIS A 73 -13.03 20.20 3.48
CA HIS A 73 -13.26 18.79 3.33
C HIS A 73 -12.12 18.24 2.49
N ASN A 74 -11.21 17.52 3.15
CA ASN A 74 -9.86 17.23 2.64
C ASN A 74 -8.90 18.43 2.68
N TYR A 75 -8.74 19.03 3.88
CA TYR A 75 -7.85 20.17 4.13
C TYR A 75 -6.43 19.95 3.62
N SER A 76 -5.87 18.74 3.74
CA SER A 76 -4.52 18.40 3.24
C SER A 76 -4.33 18.80 1.77
N PHE A 77 -5.17 18.27 0.89
CA PHE A 77 -5.08 18.54 -0.55
C PHE A 77 -5.22 20.04 -0.84
N ASP A 78 -6.17 20.67 -0.17
CA ASP A 78 -6.40 22.09 -0.27
C ASP A 78 -5.16 22.90 0.20
N SER A 79 -4.58 22.60 1.35
CA SER A 79 -3.40 23.32 1.87
C SER A 79 -2.27 23.32 0.86
N HIS A 80 -1.88 22.13 0.40
CA HIS A 80 -0.76 21.94 -0.53
C HIS A 80 -0.95 22.75 -1.83
N VAL A 81 -2.12 22.66 -2.46
CA VAL A 81 -2.32 23.31 -3.75
C VAL A 81 -2.36 24.86 -3.64
N ILE A 82 -2.77 25.45 -2.50
CA ILE A 82 -2.72 26.92 -2.33
C ILE A 82 -1.28 27.33 -2.00
N GLU A 83 -0.56 26.55 -1.19
CA GLU A 83 0.83 26.83 -0.83
C GLU A 83 1.77 26.83 -2.05
N ASN A 84 1.43 26.09 -3.13
CA ASN A 84 2.12 26.15 -4.42
C ASN A 84 2.19 27.58 -5.01
N TYR A 85 1.26 28.47 -4.62
CA TYR A 85 1.22 29.87 -5.04
C TYR A 85 1.94 30.82 -4.09
N GLY A 86 2.52 30.31 -3.00
CA GLY A 86 3.25 31.08 -1.98
C GLY A 86 2.36 31.64 -0.87
N ILE A 87 1.11 31.18 -0.75
CA ILE A 87 0.16 31.63 0.28
C ILE A 87 0.18 30.64 1.45
N LYS A 88 0.50 31.09 2.67
CA LYS A 88 0.58 30.20 3.84
C LYS A 88 -0.77 30.06 4.55
N LEU A 89 -1.46 28.93 4.35
CA LEU A 89 -2.77 28.77 4.97
C LEU A 89 -2.70 28.83 6.49
N SER A 90 -3.66 29.57 7.06
CA SER A 90 -3.90 29.64 8.50
C SER A 90 -5.39 29.58 8.78
N GLY A 91 -5.74 29.45 10.07
CA GLY A 91 -7.14 29.44 10.50
C GLY A 91 -7.87 28.13 10.23
N PHE A 92 -7.16 27.01 10.10
CA PHE A 92 -7.75 25.66 10.04
C PHE A 92 -8.65 25.42 11.27
N HIS A 93 -9.96 25.37 11.03
CA HIS A 93 -10.96 25.20 12.10
C HIS A 93 -11.53 23.80 12.13
N ALA A 94 -11.89 23.26 10.96
CA ALA A 94 -12.33 21.88 10.85
C ALA A 94 -12.16 21.28 9.46
N ASP A 95 -12.15 19.94 9.42
CA ASP A 95 -12.27 19.13 8.21
C ASP A 95 -13.46 18.17 8.38
N THR A 96 -14.44 18.27 7.48
CA THR A 96 -15.64 17.43 7.55
C THR A 96 -15.38 15.94 7.28
N MET A 97 -14.30 15.58 6.56
CA MET A 97 -13.88 14.17 6.44
C MET A 97 -13.44 13.62 7.80
N HIS A 98 -12.69 14.41 8.57
CA HIS A 98 -12.24 14.02 9.90
C HIS A 98 -13.42 13.86 10.87
N LEU A 99 -14.35 14.83 10.85
CA LEU A 99 -15.56 14.77 11.68
C LEU A 99 -16.44 13.57 11.31
N ALA A 100 -16.63 13.30 10.02
CA ALA A 100 -17.40 12.14 9.55
C ALA A 100 -16.74 10.83 9.98
N ARG A 101 -15.41 10.74 9.89
CA ARG A 101 -14.64 9.58 10.35
C ARG A 101 -14.80 9.33 11.85
N LEU A 102 -14.83 10.36 12.68
CA LEU A 102 -15.07 10.21 14.13
C LEU A 102 -16.51 9.81 14.44
N PHE A 103 -17.46 10.26 13.62
CA PHE A 103 -18.86 9.90 13.77
C PHE A 103 -19.09 8.41 13.47
N ASP A 104 -18.63 7.96 12.30
CA ASP A 104 -18.75 6.59 11.82
C ASP A 104 -17.49 6.19 11.04
N SER A 105 -16.77 5.20 11.57
CA SER A 105 -15.53 4.68 11.00
C SER A 105 -15.74 3.67 9.86
N SER A 106 -16.93 3.08 9.77
CA SER A 106 -17.27 1.92 8.95
C SER A 106 -17.95 2.27 7.63
N ARG A 107 -17.65 3.45 7.08
CA ARG A 107 -18.33 3.96 5.89
C ARG A 107 -17.83 3.45 4.55
N ARG A 108 -16.87 2.51 4.52
CA ARG A 108 -16.29 2.04 3.25
C ARG A 108 -17.34 1.40 2.33
N ALA A 109 -18.33 0.70 2.90
CA ALA A 109 -19.48 0.16 2.16
C ALA A 109 -20.51 1.24 1.76
N ASP A 110 -20.56 2.36 2.50
CA ASP A 110 -21.56 3.42 2.38
C ASP A 110 -21.05 4.63 1.55
N GLY A 111 -20.27 4.35 0.49
CA GLY A 111 -19.69 5.38 -0.38
C GLY A 111 -18.49 6.14 0.22
N GLY A 112 -18.03 5.77 1.41
CA GLY A 112 -16.86 6.33 2.07
C GLY A 112 -17.10 7.71 2.67
N TYR A 113 -16.09 8.57 2.53
CA TYR A 113 -16.05 9.92 3.12
C TYR A 113 -16.03 11.02 2.06
N SER A 114 -16.43 10.72 0.82
CA SER A 114 -16.52 11.74 -0.22
C SER A 114 -17.63 12.75 0.12
N LEU A 115 -17.48 13.99 -0.34
CA LEU A 115 -18.49 15.02 -0.11
C LEU A 115 -19.86 14.59 -0.65
N GLU A 116 -19.90 13.93 -1.81
CA GLU A 116 -21.10 13.36 -2.41
C GLU A 116 -21.76 12.32 -1.49
N ALA A 117 -21.01 11.31 -1.03
CA ALA A 117 -21.54 10.26 -0.18
C ALA A 117 -22.05 10.81 1.16
N LEU A 118 -21.31 11.72 1.80
CA LEU A 118 -21.69 12.28 3.09
C LEU A 118 -22.91 13.21 2.98
N SER A 119 -22.94 14.09 1.97
CA SER A 119 -24.04 15.05 1.81
C SER A 119 -25.34 14.42 1.33
N SER A 120 -25.28 13.22 0.77
CA SER A 120 -26.45 12.45 0.35
C SER A 120 -26.97 11.49 1.43
N ASP A 121 -26.24 11.33 2.55
CA ASP A 121 -26.62 10.43 3.62
C ASP A 121 -27.54 11.11 4.64
N SER A 122 -28.80 10.69 4.67
CA SER A 122 -29.82 11.20 5.60
C SER A 122 -29.52 10.91 7.06
N ARG A 123 -28.67 9.91 7.37
CA ARG A 123 -28.20 9.66 8.74
C ARG A 123 -27.22 10.73 9.20
N ILE A 124 -26.54 11.40 8.26
CA ILE A 124 -25.57 12.47 8.53
C ILE A 124 -26.24 13.83 8.47
N ILE A 125 -27.01 14.16 7.45
CA ILE A 125 -27.63 15.48 7.30
C ILE A 125 -28.88 15.59 8.20
N CYS A 126 -28.85 16.43 9.23
CA CYS A 126 -30.03 16.77 10.05
C CYS A 126 -30.91 17.79 9.34
N SER A 127 -32.15 17.44 8.99
CA SER A 127 -33.20 18.40 8.62
C SER A 127 -33.94 18.88 9.87
N GLU A 128 -33.52 19.99 10.48
CA GLU A 128 -34.24 20.58 11.62
C GLU A 128 -35.09 21.80 11.25
N GLN A 129 -35.10 22.21 9.98
CA GLN A 129 -35.97 23.28 9.50
C GLN A 129 -37.07 22.66 8.64
N SER A 130 -38.32 23.03 8.94
CA SER A 130 -39.45 22.81 8.04
C SER A 130 -39.02 23.22 6.63
N PRO A 131 -39.21 22.38 5.60
CA PRO A 131 -38.70 22.66 4.28
C PRO A 131 -39.42 23.88 3.73
N THR A 132 -38.77 25.04 3.76
CA THR A 132 -39.09 26.07 2.78
C THR A 132 -38.75 25.49 1.42
N VAL A 133 -39.63 25.71 0.44
CA VAL A 133 -39.63 25.09 -0.89
C VAL A 133 -38.30 25.26 -1.66
N ASP A 134 -37.40 26.14 -1.21
CA ASP A 134 -36.09 26.43 -1.81
C ASP A 134 -34.89 25.71 -1.18
N ASP A 135 -35.05 24.98 -0.07
CA ASP A 135 -33.95 24.23 0.53
C ASP A 135 -33.83 22.88 -0.19
N PHE A 136 -33.18 22.90 -1.37
CA PHE A 136 -32.94 21.71 -2.17
C PHE A 136 -32.35 20.61 -1.29
N ASN A 137 -33.19 19.63 -0.97
CA ASN A 137 -32.90 18.41 -0.23
C ASN A 137 -32.09 17.42 -1.10
N MET A 138 -31.21 17.96 -1.94
CA MET A 138 -30.42 17.24 -2.92
C MET A 138 -29.00 17.14 -2.35
N GLY A 139 -28.59 15.92 -2.01
CA GLY A 139 -27.17 15.63 -1.80
C GLY A 139 -26.35 16.08 -3.01
N LYS A 140 -25.05 16.35 -2.82
CA LYS A 140 -24.18 16.82 -3.89
C LYS A 140 -24.26 15.85 -5.08
N ILE A 141 -24.61 16.37 -6.25
CA ILE A 141 -24.66 15.60 -7.49
C ILE A 141 -23.23 15.41 -8.02
N SER A 142 -22.91 14.20 -8.49
CA SER A 142 -21.59 13.90 -9.03
C SER A 142 -21.26 14.74 -10.28
N ILE A 143 -19.97 15.09 -10.45
CA ILE A 143 -19.47 15.79 -11.64
C ILE A 143 -19.78 15.00 -12.92
N LYS A 144 -19.76 13.66 -12.84
CA LYS A 144 -20.07 12.76 -13.94
C LYS A 144 -21.55 12.82 -14.34
N THR A 145 -22.44 13.04 -13.37
CA THR A 145 -23.88 13.17 -13.63
C THR A 145 -24.20 14.50 -14.30
N ILE A 146 -23.52 15.58 -13.90
CA ILE A 146 -23.77 16.93 -14.43
C ILE A 146 -23.11 17.11 -15.82
N PHE A 147 -21.84 16.72 -15.95
CA PHE A 147 -21.01 17.05 -17.13
C PHE A 147 -20.64 15.83 -17.99
N GLY A 148 -21.01 14.62 -17.58
CA GLY A 148 -20.64 13.40 -18.29
C GLY A 148 -21.38 13.28 -19.61
N LYS A 149 -20.63 13.17 -20.71
CA LYS A 149 -21.16 12.93 -22.06
C LYS A 149 -20.87 11.48 -22.45
N LYS A 150 -21.88 10.76 -22.95
CA LYS A 150 -21.67 9.40 -23.47
C LYS A 150 -20.85 9.47 -24.75
N LYS A 151 -19.83 8.63 -24.86
CA LYS A 151 -18.99 8.57 -26.06
C LYS A 151 -19.81 8.03 -27.22
N VAL A 152 -19.97 8.84 -28.26
CA VAL A 152 -20.64 8.42 -29.49
C VAL A 152 -19.75 7.40 -30.21
N LYS A 153 -20.33 6.27 -30.60
CA LYS A 153 -19.66 5.23 -31.38
C LYS A 153 -19.51 5.68 -32.84
N LYS A 154 -18.70 4.96 -33.63
CA LYS A 154 -18.51 5.24 -35.07
C LYS A 154 -19.82 5.16 -35.88
N ASP A 155 -20.83 4.47 -35.38
CA ASP A 155 -22.17 4.31 -35.96
C ASP A 155 -23.16 5.42 -35.56
N GLY A 156 -22.73 6.42 -34.76
CA GLY A 156 -23.59 7.50 -34.29
C GLY A 156 -24.44 7.16 -33.05
N CYS A 157 -24.44 5.91 -32.58
CA CYS A 157 -25.15 5.52 -31.37
C CYS A 157 -24.36 5.86 -30.09
N GLU A 158 -25.07 6.15 -29.00
CA GLU A 158 -24.43 6.39 -27.70
C GLU A 158 -23.74 5.12 -27.18
N GLY A 159 -22.45 5.24 -26.86
CA GLY A 159 -21.69 4.21 -26.17
C GLY A 159 -21.98 4.17 -24.66
N LYS A 160 -21.59 3.06 -24.02
CA LYS A 160 -21.70 2.90 -22.54
C LYS A 160 -20.66 3.72 -21.77
N LEU A 161 -19.58 4.15 -22.43
CA LEU A 161 -18.50 4.89 -21.79
C LEU A 161 -18.90 6.37 -21.66
N ILE A 162 -18.92 6.87 -20.43
CA ILE A 162 -19.13 8.30 -20.14
C ILE A 162 -17.75 8.95 -20.00
N THR A 163 -17.53 10.02 -20.76
CA THR A 163 -16.33 10.85 -20.72
C THR A 163 -16.68 12.24 -20.17
N ILE A 164 -15.75 12.83 -19.42
CA ILE A 164 -15.87 14.19 -18.89
C ILE A 164 -14.80 15.02 -19.59
N ALA A 165 -15.15 16.22 -20.03
CA ALA A 165 -14.18 17.15 -20.61
C ALA A 165 -13.19 17.64 -19.54
N PRO A 166 -12.00 18.13 -19.92
CA PRO A 166 -11.07 18.77 -18.98
C PRO A 166 -11.76 19.89 -18.18
N MET A 167 -11.34 20.10 -16.93
CA MET A 167 -12.04 21.00 -16.01
C MET A 167 -12.05 22.46 -16.51
N GLU A 168 -10.98 22.87 -17.19
CA GLU A 168 -10.82 24.19 -17.80
C GLU A 168 -11.83 24.41 -18.92
N VAL A 169 -12.13 23.35 -19.68
CA VAL A 169 -13.14 23.37 -20.74
C VAL A 169 -14.53 23.49 -20.11
N LEU A 170 -14.82 22.70 -19.07
CA LEU A 170 -16.10 22.76 -18.37
C LEU A 170 -16.36 24.12 -17.72
N GLN A 171 -15.34 24.73 -17.10
CA GLN A 171 -15.45 26.05 -16.48
C GLN A 171 -15.77 27.16 -17.49
N ARG A 172 -15.25 27.05 -18.73
CA ARG A 172 -15.46 28.04 -19.79
C ARG A 172 -16.75 27.80 -20.56
N GLU A 173 -17.00 26.57 -20.98
CA GLU A 173 -18.12 26.22 -21.87
C GLU A 173 -19.42 25.94 -21.11
N GLU A 174 -19.35 25.29 -19.95
CA GLU A 174 -20.51 24.94 -19.11
C GLU A 174 -20.53 25.83 -17.84
N ARG A 175 -20.23 27.13 -18.02
CA ARG A 175 -19.86 28.06 -16.95
C ARG A 175 -20.88 28.18 -15.82
N VAL A 176 -22.17 28.36 -16.13
CA VAL A 176 -23.21 28.49 -15.09
C VAL A 176 -23.37 27.19 -14.29
N PRO A 177 -23.57 26.01 -14.92
CA PRO A 177 -23.52 24.74 -14.20
C PRO A 177 -22.25 24.52 -13.37
N TRP A 178 -21.09 24.94 -13.88
CA TRP A 178 -19.81 24.82 -13.17
C TRP A 178 -19.75 25.68 -11.91
N ILE A 179 -20.16 26.94 -11.99
CA ILE A 179 -20.25 27.84 -10.84
C ILE A 179 -21.21 27.26 -9.79
N CYS A 180 -22.38 26.78 -10.22
CA CYS A 180 -23.35 26.15 -9.32
C CYS A 180 -22.76 24.90 -8.63
N TYR A 181 -22.08 24.03 -9.39
CA TYR A 181 -21.40 22.85 -8.85
C TYR A 181 -20.34 23.23 -7.80
N SER A 182 -19.47 24.18 -8.13
CA SER A 182 -18.41 24.65 -7.23
C SER A 182 -18.96 25.36 -5.98
N ALA A 183 -20.02 26.16 -6.12
CA ALA A 183 -20.68 26.82 -4.99
C ALA A 183 -21.37 25.81 -4.06
N LEU A 184 -22.04 24.81 -4.64
CA LEU A 184 -22.70 23.74 -3.88
C LEU A 184 -21.70 22.98 -3.02
N ASP A 185 -20.45 22.81 -3.47
CA ASP A 185 -19.41 22.15 -2.67
C ASP A 185 -19.17 22.86 -1.33
N SER A 186 -19.09 24.19 -1.35
CA SER A 186 -18.90 24.99 -0.13
C SER A 186 -20.16 25.02 0.73
N ILE A 187 -21.35 25.07 0.12
CA ILE A 187 -22.62 25.01 0.85
C ILE A 187 -22.79 23.65 1.54
N SER A 188 -22.60 22.54 0.83
CA SER A 188 -22.67 21.18 1.36
C SER A 188 -21.63 20.93 2.44
N THR A 189 -20.43 21.48 2.29
CA THR A 189 -19.37 21.36 3.31
C THR A 189 -19.77 22.11 4.61
N LEU A 190 -20.43 23.27 4.53
CA LEU A 190 -20.96 23.95 5.73
C LEU A 190 -22.09 23.15 6.38
N LYS A 191 -23.06 22.69 5.59
CA LYS A 191 -24.19 21.88 6.07
C LYS A 191 -23.69 20.62 6.79
N LEU A 192 -22.70 19.92 6.22
CA LEU A 192 -22.05 18.77 6.84
C LEU A 192 -21.36 19.12 8.14
N PHE A 193 -20.57 20.19 8.18
CA PHE A 193 -19.88 20.60 9.39
C PHE A 193 -20.85 20.85 10.54
N VAL A 194 -21.91 21.65 10.31
CA VAL A 194 -22.91 21.97 11.34
C VAL A 194 -23.56 20.68 11.85
N SER A 195 -23.95 19.79 10.94
CA SER A 195 -24.64 18.56 11.31
C SER A 195 -23.73 17.56 12.04
N LEU A 196 -22.52 17.32 11.55
CA LEU A 196 -21.54 16.43 12.17
C LEU A 196 -21.07 16.97 13.53
N LYS A 197 -20.83 18.28 13.64
CA LYS A 197 -20.51 18.92 14.92
C LYS A 197 -21.59 18.62 15.95
N LYS A 198 -22.87 18.85 15.62
CA LYS A 198 -23.99 18.56 16.51
C LYS A 198 -24.01 17.09 16.95
N LYS A 199 -23.83 16.16 16.01
CA LYS A 199 -23.80 14.71 16.29
C LYS A 199 -22.63 14.31 17.20
N LEU A 200 -21.44 14.89 17.00
CA LEU A 200 -20.29 14.61 17.84
C LEU A 200 -20.41 15.24 19.23
N GLN A 201 -21.05 16.41 19.35
CA GLN A 201 -21.38 17.02 20.64
C GLN A 201 -22.39 16.18 21.43
N ALA A 202 -23.28 15.44 20.75
CA ALA A 202 -24.22 14.53 21.39
C ALA A 202 -23.59 13.17 21.78
N LYS A 203 -22.37 12.86 21.34
CA LYS A 203 -21.69 11.58 21.58
C LYS A 203 -20.67 11.76 22.71
N ALA A 204 -20.87 11.07 23.83
CA ALA A 204 -19.93 11.09 24.95
C ALA A 204 -18.58 10.46 24.55
N TRP A 205 -17.49 11.10 24.97
CA TRP A 205 -16.15 10.57 24.93
C TRP A 205 -15.78 10.11 26.35
N ASN A 206 -15.66 8.80 26.53
CA ASN A 206 -15.36 8.19 27.82
C ASN A 206 -13.93 7.63 27.83
N LEU A 207 -13.22 7.81 28.95
CA LEU A 207 -11.89 7.28 29.22
C LEU A 207 -11.95 6.55 30.57
N ASP A 208 -11.55 5.28 30.61
CA ASP A 208 -11.52 4.46 31.84
C ASP A 208 -12.86 4.43 32.62
N GLY A 209 -13.97 4.53 31.90
CA GLY A 209 -15.32 4.54 32.49
C GLY A 209 -15.83 5.92 32.90
N GLU A 210 -15.01 6.97 32.80
CA GLU A 210 -15.39 8.35 33.12
C GLU A 210 -15.60 9.19 31.85
N THR A 211 -16.61 10.08 31.86
CA THR A 211 -16.85 10.98 30.74
C THR A 211 -15.84 12.12 30.73
N ALA A 212 -14.93 12.10 29.77
CA ALA A 212 -13.91 13.13 29.57
C ALA A 212 -14.42 14.35 28.77
N GLY A 213 -15.59 14.22 28.13
CA GLY A 213 -16.24 15.27 27.34
C GLY A 213 -17.10 14.67 26.23
N THR A 214 -17.25 15.41 25.14
CA THR A 214 -17.91 14.94 23.91
C THR A 214 -16.87 14.49 22.88
N MET A 215 -17.29 13.75 21.87
CA MET A 215 -16.44 13.40 20.74
C MET A 215 -16.02 14.63 19.91
N TYR A 216 -16.75 15.75 20.01
CA TYR A 216 -16.31 17.01 19.44
C TYR A 216 -15.17 17.63 20.26
N ASP A 217 -15.19 17.53 21.59
CA ASP A 217 -14.07 17.96 22.43
C ASP A 217 -12.80 17.13 22.15
N PHE A 218 -12.97 15.81 21.95
CA PHE A 218 -11.88 14.94 21.47
C PHE A 218 -11.32 15.40 20.12
N TYR A 219 -12.20 15.76 19.18
CA TYR A 219 -11.81 16.29 17.88
C TYR A 219 -10.97 17.57 18.04
N GLU A 220 -11.44 18.53 18.83
CA GLU A 220 -10.75 19.81 19.01
C GLU A 220 -9.41 19.66 19.73
N LYS A 221 -9.35 18.76 20.72
CA LYS A 221 -8.17 18.54 21.57
C LYS A 221 -7.07 17.76 20.86
N TYR A 222 -7.41 16.67 20.16
CA TYR A 222 -6.41 15.76 19.59
C TYR A 222 -6.47 15.70 18.06
N TRP A 223 -7.66 15.50 17.50
CA TRP A 223 -7.78 15.13 16.09
C TRP A 223 -7.53 16.30 15.12
N ARG A 224 -7.95 17.52 15.48
CA ARG A 224 -7.70 18.73 14.69
C ARG A 224 -6.21 19.09 14.69
N PRO A 225 -5.51 19.21 15.83
CA PRO A 225 -4.06 19.43 15.83
C PRO A 225 -3.29 18.31 15.11
N PHE A 226 -3.70 17.05 15.30
CA PHE A 226 -3.07 15.93 14.62
C PHE A 226 -3.25 15.99 13.10
N GLY A 227 -4.45 16.29 12.62
CA GLY A 227 -4.72 16.50 11.19
C GLY A 227 -3.86 17.60 10.58
N PHE A 228 -3.67 18.72 11.29
CA PHE A 228 -2.77 19.78 10.86
C PHE A 228 -1.31 19.34 10.82
N LEU A 229 -0.85 18.60 11.84
CA LEU A 229 0.50 18.03 11.87
C LEU A 229 0.76 17.09 10.68
N LEU A 230 -0.23 16.28 10.29
CA LEU A 230 -0.11 15.39 9.14
C LEU A 230 0.11 16.18 7.84
N VAL A 231 -0.62 17.28 7.62
CA VAL A 231 -0.40 18.15 6.46
C VAL A 231 1.04 18.66 6.45
N LYS A 232 1.55 19.11 7.60
CA LYS A 232 2.95 19.53 7.70
C LYS A 232 3.92 18.39 7.36
N MET A 233 3.68 17.18 7.87
CA MET A 233 4.52 16.02 7.55
C MET A 233 4.53 15.70 6.04
N GLU A 234 3.38 15.81 5.38
CA GLU A 234 3.27 15.65 3.92
C GLU A 234 4.09 16.74 3.19
N SER A 235 3.97 18.01 3.60
CA SER A 235 4.71 19.13 2.99
C SER A 235 6.23 19.00 3.17
N GLU A 236 6.70 18.56 4.33
CA GLU A 236 8.14 18.38 4.60
C GLU A 236 8.72 17.25 3.73
N GLY A 237 8.01 16.13 3.60
CA GLY A 237 8.45 14.99 2.79
C GLY A 237 9.78 14.35 3.27
N MET A 238 10.28 13.40 2.49
CA MET A 238 11.52 12.67 2.76
C MET A 238 12.51 12.76 1.60
N LEU A 239 13.81 12.87 1.89
CA LEU A 239 14.84 12.81 0.86
C LEU A 239 15.12 11.34 0.49
N VAL A 240 15.25 11.08 -0.81
CA VAL A 240 15.51 9.75 -1.35
C VAL A 240 16.68 9.83 -2.32
N ASP A 241 17.69 8.97 -2.11
CA ASP A 241 18.81 8.79 -3.02
C ASP A 241 18.36 7.99 -4.26
N ARG A 242 18.03 8.73 -5.32
CA ARG A 242 17.60 8.17 -6.60
C ARG A 242 18.74 7.52 -7.38
N ALA A 243 19.98 7.98 -7.18
CA ALA A 243 21.13 7.38 -7.84
C ALA A 243 21.37 5.97 -7.30
N TYR A 244 21.32 5.83 -5.97
CA TYR A 244 21.34 4.52 -5.31
C TYR A 244 20.20 3.61 -5.78
N LEU A 245 18.96 4.13 -5.83
CA LEU A 245 17.81 3.34 -6.31
C LEU A 245 17.93 2.91 -7.77
N SER A 246 18.53 3.73 -8.63
CA SER A 246 18.75 3.38 -10.04
C SER A 246 19.74 2.23 -10.19
N GLU A 247 20.80 2.17 -9.37
CA GLU A 247 21.71 1.02 -9.36
C GLU A 247 21.04 -0.24 -8.79
N VAL A 248 20.26 -0.08 -7.72
CA VAL A 248 19.44 -1.16 -7.16
C VAL A 248 18.44 -1.71 -8.19
N GLU A 249 17.81 -0.85 -8.99
CA GLU A 249 16.90 -1.25 -10.05
C GLU A 249 17.59 -2.11 -11.10
N LYS A 250 18.77 -1.69 -11.58
CA LYS A 250 19.56 -2.45 -12.56
C LYS A 250 19.92 -3.85 -12.03
N LEU A 251 20.36 -3.92 -10.78
CA LEU A 251 20.67 -5.20 -10.12
C LEU A 251 19.43 -6.08 -10.02
N ALA A 252 18.31 -5.53 -9.53
CA ALA A 252 17.06 -6.27 -9.37
C ALA A 252 16.53 -6.81 -10.70
N ILE A 253 16.57 -6.01 -11.77
CA ILE A 253 16.17 -6.44 -13.12
C ILE A 253 17.09 -7.56 -13.63
N SER A 254 18.40 -7.45 -13.40
CA SER A 254 19.37 -8.48 -13.78
C SER A 254 19.08 -9.81 -13.06
N GLU A 255 18.91 -9.79 -11.74
CA GLU A 255 18.59 -10.98 -10.95
C GLU A 255 17.22 -11.58 -11.31
N GLN A 256 16.22 -10.73 -11.56
CA GLN A 256 14.91 -11.17 -12.03
C GLN A 256 15.03 -11.92 -13.36
N LYS A 257 15.86 -11.41 -14.28
CA LYS A 257 16.11 -12.06 -15.58
C LYS A 257 16.78 -13.42 -15.40
N ILE A 258 17.82 -13.52 -14.58
CA ILE A 258 18.52 -14.79 -14.30
C ILE A 258 17.54 -15.84 -13.74
N ALA A 259 16.73 -15.46 -12.77
CA ALA A 259 15.74 -16.36 -12.17
C ALA A 259 14.65 -16.79 -13.19
N ALA A 260 14.19 -15.85 -14.02
CA ALA A 260 13.22 -16.14 -15.09
C ALA A 260 13.80 -17.08 -16.14
N ASP A 261 15.06 -16.87 -16.55
CA ASP A 261 15.74 -17.69 -17.56
C ASP A 261 16.02 -19.10 -17.03
N ARG A 262 16.35 -19.26 -15.74
CA ARG A 262 16.45 -20.57 -15.08
C ARG A 262 15.13 -21.36 -15.18
N PHE A 263 14.00 -20.73 -14.89
CA PHE A 263 12.70 -21.38 -15.02
C PHE A 263 12.36 -21.71 -16.48
N ARG A 264 12.58 -20.76 -17.41
CA ARG A 264 12.34 -20.95 -18.85
C ARG A 264 13.17 -22.09 -19.42
N ASN A 265 14.46 -22.16 -19.08
CA ASN A 265 15.36 -23.21 -19.54
C ASN A 265 14.89 -24.59 -19.08
N TRP A 266 14.52 -24.73 -17.81
CA TRP A 266 13.92 -25.96 -17.29
C TRP A 266 12.60 -26.31 -18.00
N ALA A 267 11.67 -25.35 -18.08
CA ALA A 267 10.36 -25.57 -18.72
C ALA A 267 10.50 -25.93 -20.21
N SER A 268 11.52 -25.39 -20.89
CA SER A 268 11.77 -25.64 -22.31
C SER A 268 12.12 -27.09 -22.63
N LYS A 269 12.61 -27.87 -21.64
CA LYS A 269 12.85 -29.31 -21.78
C LYS A 269 11.56 -30.10 -22.03
N TYR A 270 10.44 -29.60 -21.51
CA TYR A 270 9.12 -30.22 -21.65
C TYR A 270 8.33 -29.54 -22.76
N CYS A 271 8.41 -28.21 -22.87
CA CYS A 271 7.70 -27.42 -23.87
C CYS A 271 8.65 -26.40 -24.50
N GLN A 272 9.17 -26.67 -25.71
CA GLN A 272 10.19 -25.83 -26.37
C GLN A 272 9.85 -24.32 -26.41
N ASP A 273 8.58 -24.00 -26.63
CA ASP A 273 8.08 -22.62 -26.69
C ASP A 273 8.05 -21.90 -25.32
N ALA A 274 8.17 -22.64 -24.22
CA ALA A 274 8.29 -22.08 -22.87
C ALA A 274 9.55 -21.23 -22.70
N LYS A 275 10.60 -21.42 -23.54
CA LYS A 275 11.77 -20.53 -23.59
C LYS A 275 11.38 -19.06 -23.80
N TYR A 276 10.25 -18.79 -24.47
CA TYR A 276 9.80 -17.45 -24.81
C TYR A 276 8.62 -16.96 -23.95
N MET A 277 8.25 -17.71 -22.91
CA MET A 277 7.08 -17.40 -22.11
C MET A 277 7.29 -16.16 -21.23
N ASN A 278 6.19 -15.47 -20.96
CA ASN A 278 6.12 -14.48 -19.90
C ASN A 278 5.84 -15.21 -18.57
N VAL A 279 6.90 -15.42 -17.79
CA VAL A 279 6.84 -16.08 -16.48
C VAL A 279 6.02 -15.29 -15.44
N GLY A 280 5.78 -13.99 -15.65
CA GLY A 280 4.86 -13.20 -14.83
C GLY A 280 3.39 -13.32 -15.22
N SER A 281 3.06 -14.11 -16.25
CA SER A 281 1.67 -14.29 -16.69
C SER A 281 1.03 -15.49 -16.02
N ASP A 282 0.12 -15.24 -15.07
CA ASP A 282 -0.71 -16.27 -14.43
C ASP A 282 -1.37 -17.21 -15.43
N THR A 283 -1.83 -16.68 -16.56
CA THR A 283 -2.49 -17.48 -17.60
C THR A 283 -1.52 -18.43 -18.30
N GLN A 284 -0.29 -18.00 -18.58
CA GLN A 284 0.72 -18.84 -19.21
C GLN A 284 1.24 -19.90 -18.23
N LEU A 285 1.54 -19.50 -16.99
CA LEU A 285 1.94 -20.44 -15.93
C LEU A 285 0.84 -21.47 -15.67
N ARG A 286 -0.42 -21.04 -15.60
CA ARG A 286 -1.55 -21.96 -15.39
C ARG A 286 -1.69 -22.95 -16.56
N GLN A 287 -1.52 -22.48 -17.79
CA GLN A 287 -1.53 -23.37 -18.96
C GLN A 287 -0.42 -24.42 -18.89
N LEU A 288 0.78 -24.02 -18.44
CA LEU A 288 1.94 -24.87 -18.34
C LEU A 288 1.79 -25.94 -17.23
N PHE A 289 1.33 -25.54 -16.03
CA PHE A 289 1.21 -26.47 -14.90
C PHE A 289 -0.09 -27.28 -14.87
N PHE A 290 -1.19 -26.75 -15.41
CA PHE A 290 -2.54 -27.33 -15.25
C PHE A 290 -3.32 -27.45 -16.57
N GLY A 291 -2.64 -27.44 -17.72
CA GLY A 291 -3.30 -27.68 -19.00
C GLY A 291 -4.01 -29.04 -19.00
N GLY A 292 -5.28 -29.08 -19.44
CA GLY A 292 -6.14 -30.26 -19.35
C GLY A 292 -7.05 -30.34 -18.12
N THR A 293 -6.87 -29.46 -17.12
CA THR A 293 -7.69 -29.48 -15.89
C THR A 293 -9.09 -28.86 -16.10
N THR A 294 -10.12 -29.50 -15.55
CA THR A 294 -11.51 -28.99 -15.54
C THR A 294 -11.69 -27.86 -14.51
N ASN A 295 -12.51 -26.87 -14.83
CA ASN A 295 -12.87 -25.80 -13.93
C ASN A 295 -13.72 -26.33 -12.75
N ARG A 296 -13.40 -25.90 -11.53
CA ARG A 296 -14.12 -26.34 -10.32
C ARG A 296 -15.53 -25.75 -10.19
N LYS A 297 -15.80 -24.61 -10.83
CA LYS A 297 -17.11 -23.93 -10.81
C LYS A 297 -18.01 -24.31 -11.98
N ASP A 298 -17.44 -24.59 -13.14
CA ASP A 298 -18.16 -25.05 -14.32
C ASP A 298 -17.51 -26.32 -14.88
N LEU A 299 -18.14 -27.47 -14.65
CA LEU A 299 -17.60 -28.77 -15.06
C LEU A 299 -17.59 -28.97 -16.59
N ASN A 300 -18.23 -28.08 -17.35
CA ASN A 300 -18.21 -28.11 -18.81
C ASN A 300 -17.03 -27.31 -19.39
N GLU A 301 -16.34 -26.51 -18.58
CA GLU A 301 -15.14 -25.80 -18.99
C GLU A 301 -13.89 -26.57 -18.56
N SER A 302 -12.95 -26.77 -19.48
CA SER A 302 -11.62 -27.29 -19.18
C SER A 302 -10.55 -26.42 -19.82
N LEU A 303 -9.35 -26.43 -19.24
CA LEU A 303 -8.19 -25.88 -19.90
C LEU A 303 -7.83 -26.80 -21.06
N ASP A 304 -7.68 -26.21 -22.25
CA ASP A 304 -7.13 -26.94 -23.39
C ASP A 304 -5.78 -27.56 -23.02
N VAL A 305 -5.43 -28.70 -23.62
CA VAL A 305 -4.13 -29.35 -23.41
C VAL A 305 -2.98 -28.46 -23.90
N SER A 306 -3.24 -27.66 -24.94
CA SER A 306 -2.30 -26.68 -25.47
C SER A 306 -3.02 -25.39 -25.84
N LYS A 307 -2.34 -24.25 -25.72
CA LYS A 307 -2.89 -22.94 -26.06
C LYS A 307 -1.83 -22.02 -26.65
N THR A 308 -2.21 -21.31 -27.71
CA THR A 308 -1.34 -20.32 -28.36
C THR A 308 -1.50 -18.94 -27.72
N PHE A 309 -0.38 -18.31 -27.40
CA PHE A 309 -0.28 -16.96 -26.84
C PHE A 309 0.50 -16.04 -27.78
N LYS A 310 0.09 -14.77 -27.84
CA LYS A 310 0.83 -13.72 -28.54
C LYS A 310 1.74 -13.01 -27.54
N VAL A 311 3.05 -13.13 -27.71
CA VAL A 311 4.08 -12.55 -26.83
C VAL A 311 4.97 -11.58 -27.59
N LEU A 312 5.69 -10.73 -26.86
CA LEU A 312 6.65 -9.78 -27.46
C LEU A 312 7.83 -10.55 -28.07
N ASN A 313 8.28 -10.15 -29.25
CA ASN A 313 9.40 -10.78 -29.94
C ASN A 313 10.71 -10.09 -29.58
N THR A 314 11.24 -10.35 -28.39
CA THR A 314 12.46 -9.72 -27.86
C THR A 314 13.73 -10.14 -28.59
N GLU A 315 13.74 -11.31 -29.22
CA GLU A 315 14.90 -11.88 -29.93
C GLU A 315 14.89 -11.58 -31.44
N ASN A 316 13.92 -10.78 -31.93
CA ASN A 316 13.79 -10.44 -33.35
C ASN A 316 13.76 -11.68 -34.27
N VAL A 317 13.11 -12.77 -33.82
CA VAL A 317 12.96 -13.98 -34.62
C VAL A 317 12.02 -13.71 -35.80
N ILE A 318 12.44 -14.10 -37.00
CA ILE A 318 11.65 -13.95 -38.22
C ILE A 318 10.77 -15.18 -38.40
N GLU A 319 9.44 -15.00 -38.37
CA GLU A 319 8.50 -16.09 -38.64
C GLU A 319 8.63 -16.58 -40.09
N GLU A 320 8.47 -17.89 -40.30
CA GLU A 320 8.55 -18.52 -41.62
C GLU A 320 7.68 -17.79 -42.66
N GLY A 321 8.30 -17.34 -43.75
CA GLY A 321 7.64 -16.59 -44.83
C GLY A 321 7.61 -15.07 -44.68
N LYS A 322 8.10 -14.49 -43.57
CA LYS A 322 8.25 -13.03 -43.41
C LYS A 322 9.69 -12.58 -43.67
N LYS A 323 9.87 -11.34 -44.14
CA LYS A 323 11.19 -10.72 -44.41
C LYS A 323 11.75 -9.92 -43.24
N THR A 324 10.90 -9.53 -42.29
CA THR A 324 11.26 -8.74 -41.11
C THR A 324 10.60 -9.31 -39.87
N PRO A 325 11.25 -9.23 -38.70
CA PRO A 325 10.69 -9.70 -37.45
C PRO A 325 9.49 -8.84 -37.03
N SER A 326 8.38 -9.51 -36.73
CA SER A 326 7.21 -8.85 -36.16
C SER A 326 7.47 -8.46 -34.71
N LYS A 327 6.88 -7.35 -34.25
CA LYS A 327 6.92 -6.93 -32.83
C LYS A 327 6.42 -8.01 -31.87
N TYR A 328 5.52 -8.86 -32.35
CA TYR A 328 4.94 -9.96 -31.58
C TYR A 328 5.12 -11.28 -32.33
N ARG A 329 5.27 -12.36 -31.57
CA ARG A 329 5.30 -13.74 -32.06
C ARG A 329 4.25 -14.58 -31.35
N ASN A 330 3.85 -15.67 -31.99
CA ASN A 330 3.01 -16.68 -31.36
C ASN A 330 3.89 -17.75 -30.70
N ILE A 331 3.49 -18.20 -29.51
CA ILE A 331 4.07 -19.34 -28.80
C ILE A 331 2.94 -20.27 -28.40
N THR A 332 3.15 -21.58 -28.46
CA THR A 332 2.16 -22.58 -28.07
C THR A 332 2.64 -23.33 -26.83
N LEU A 333 1.99 -23.07 -25.71
CA LEU A 333 2.29 -23.74 -24.45
C LEU A 333 1.38 -24.95 -24.29
N HIS A 334 1.97 -26.10 -24.02
CA HIS A 334 1.27 -27.32 -23.60
C HIS A 334 1.59 -27.62 -22.14
N SER A 335 0.73 -28.41 -21.50
CA SER A 335 0.96 -28.88 -20.14
C SER A 335 2.30 -29.62 -20.03
N LEU A 336 2.98 -29.52 -18.88
CA LEU A 336 4.23 -30.26 -18.60
C LEU A 336 4.05 -31.79 -18.60
N GLY A 337 2.80 -32.27 -18.71
CA GLY A 337 2.49 -33.70 -18.75
C GLY A 337 2.54 -34.37 -17.38
N VAL A 338 2.63 -33.57 -16.32
CA VAL A 338 2.70 -34.00 -14.92
C VAL A 338 1.45 -33.51 -14.19
N ASP A 339 0.86 -34.38 -13.38
CA ASP A 339 -0.32 -34.03 -12.58
C ASP A 339 0.07 -33.27 -11.30
N MET A 340 0.19 -31.95 -11.42
CA MET A 340 0.42 -31.07 -10.28
C MET A 340 -0.90 -30.80 -9.54
N GLN A 341 -0.99 -31.27 -8.29
CA GLN A 341 -2.19 -31.09 -7.46
C GLN A 341 -2.16 -29.75 -6.71
N THR A 342 -3.30 -29.05 -6.66
CA THR A 342 -3.47 -27.82 -5.86
C THR A 342 -4.84 -27.77 -5.19
N ASP A 343 -4.88 -27.28 -3.95
CA ASP A 343 -6.09 -27.04 -3.18
C ASP A 343 -6.62 -25.59 -3.33
N LYS A 344 -5.80 -24.69 -3.89
CA LYS A 344 -6.09 -23.28 -4.06
C LYS A 344 -6.59 -22.96 -5.48
N TYR A 345 -7.77 -22.36 -5.54
CA TYR A 345 -8.42 -21.95 -6.80
C TYR A 345 -8.70 -20.45 -6.81
N THR A 346 -8.63 -19.85 -7.99
CA THR A 346 -9.04 -18.47 -8.25
C THR A 346 -10.54 -18.29 -8.03
N ALA A 347 -10.98 -17.04 -7.88
CA ALA A 347 -12.41 -16.71 -7.74
C ALA A 347 -13.27 -17.21 -8.92
N SER A 348 -12.68 -17.41 -10.11
CA SER A 348 -13.34 -17.98 -11.29
C SER A 348 -13.30 -19.50 -11.38
N GLY A 349 -12.74 -20.21 -10.39
CA GLY A 349 -12.72 -21.67 -10.32
C GLY A 349 -11.53 -22.35 -11.00
N TRP A 350 -10.56 -21.59 -11.50
CA TRP A 350 -9.33 -22.13 -12.10
C TRP A 350 -8.22 -22.38 -11.06
N PRO A 351 -7.35 -23.39 -11.25
CA PRO A 351 -6.17 -23.60 -10.41
C PRO A 351 -5.34 -22.32 -10.23
N SER A 352 -4.98 -22.02 -8.98
CA SER A 352 -4.17 -20.84 -8.67
C SER A 352 -2.69 -21.10 -8.93
N VAL A 353 -1.99 -20.09 -9.43
CA VAL A 353 -0.51 -20.04 -9.53
C VAL A 353 0.04 -18.94 -8.62
N SER A 354 -0.67 -18.65 -7.52
CA SER A 354 -0.21 -17.67 -6.53
C SER A 354 1.12 -18.09 -5.90
N GLY A 355 1.84 -17.11 -5.34
CA GLY A 355 3.14 -17.36 -4.70
C GLY A 355 3.09 -18.43 -3.60
N ASP A 356 1.97 -18.62 -2.91
CA ASP A 356 1.82 -19.71 -1.94
C ASP A 356 1.79 -21.09 -2.60
N VAL A 357 1.09 -21.22 -3.74
CA VAL A 357 1.02 -22.48 -4.48
C VAL A 357 2.40 -22.80 -5.05
N LEU A 358 3.06 -21.83 -5.67
CA LEU A 358 4.42 -22.01 -6.19
C LEU A 358 5.41 -22.38 -5.08
N LYS A 359 5.28 -21.80 -3.89
CA LYS A 359 6.08 -22.20 -2.71
C LYS A 359 5.79 -23.62 -2.24
N SER A 360 4.54 -24.07 -2.26
CA SER A 360 4.22 -25.48 -1.92
C SER A 360 4.82 -26.46 -2.92
N PHE A 361 4.93 -26.06 -4.19
CA PHE A 361 5.53 -26.86 -5.24
C PHE A 361 7.05 -26.92 -5.10
N ALA A 362 7.69 -25.77 -4.85
CA ALA A 362 9.14 -25.67 -4.69
C ALA A 362 9.65 -26.26 -3.37
N GLY A 363 8.96 -26.02 -2.25
CA GLY A 363 9.47 -26.31 -0.92
C GLY A 363 10.35 -25.19 -0.35
N LYS A 364 11.20 -25.53 0.61
CA LYS A 364 12.15 -24.64 1.31
C LYS A 364 13.57 -24.78 0.78
N VAL A 365 13.68 -24.84 -0.54
CA VAL A 365 14.94 -25.04 -1.24
C VAL A 365 15.76 -23.74 -1.25
N SER A 366 17.08 -23.83 -1.11
CA SER A 366 17.96 -22.66 -1.20
C SER A 366 17.95 -22.06 -2.60
N THR A 367 17.85 -20.74 -2.67
CA THR A 367 17.82 -19.95 -3.91
C THR A 367 19.15 -19.24 -4.20
N GLU A 368 20.14 -19.33 -3.31
CA GLU A 368 21.46 -18.67 -3.49
C GLU A 368 22.20 -19.17 -4.74
N HIS A 369 22.10 -20.47 -5.03
CA HIS A 369 22.67 -21.08 -6.24
C HIS A 369 22.03 -20.60 -7.55
N ILE A 370 20.94 -19.83 -7.51
CA ILE A 370 20.37 -19.20 -8.72
C ILE A 370 21.36 -18.20 -9.31
N TYR A 371 22.08 -17.47 -8.46
CA TYR A 371 22.90 -16.32 -8.86
C TYR A 371 24.39 -16.65 -8.98
N LEU A 372 24.80 -17.84 -8.54
CA LEU A 372 26.21 -18.28 -8.56
C LEU A 372 26.65 -18.88 -9.91
N MET A 373 25.71 -19.18 -10.81
CA MET A 373 26.00 -19.80 -12.10
C MET A 373 25.77 -18.80 -13.24
N GLY A 374 26.86 -18.19 -13.73
CA GLY A 374 26.85 -17.44 -14.97
C GLY A 374 26.72 -18.38 -16.19
N ASP A 375 26.17 -17.85 -17.29
CA ASP A 375 25.79 -18.57 -18.53
C ASP A 375 26.95 -19.33 -19.23
N ASN A 376 28.19 -19.25 -18.71
CA ASN A 376 29.39 -19.91 -19.22
C ASN A 376 30.29 -20.55 -18.14
N GLY A 377 29.82 -20.70 -16.89
CA GLY A 377 30.65 -21.25 -15.81
C GLY A 377 31.75 -20.32 -15.29
N GLU A 378 31.70 -19.02 -15.60
CA GLU A 378 32.54 -18.02 -14.94
C GLU A 378 31.84 -17.47 -13.68
N VAL A 379 32.60 -17.44 -12.59
CA VAL A 379 32.20 -16.90 -11.28
C VAL A 379 32.01 -15.37 -11.40
N SER A 380 30.84 -14.85 -11.03
CA SER A 380 30.65 -13.40 -10.89
C SER A 380 31.50 -12.87 -9.73
N PRO A 381 32.32 -11.82 -9.90
CA PRO A 381 33.30 -11.42 -8.88
C PRO A 381 32.72 -10.69 -7.65
N ASP A 382 31.42 -10.37 -7.62
CA ASP A 382 30.93 -9.26 -6.78
C ASP A 382 29.95 -9.65 -5.65
N HIS A 383 29.81 -10.93 -5.34
CA HIS A 383 29.14 -11.38 -4.12
C HIS A 383 30.13 -11.63 -2.98
N THR A 384 30.81 -10.58 -2.53
CA THR A 384 31.46 -10.55 -1.21
C THR A 384 30.79 -9.52 -0.32
N LEU A 385 29.65 -9.90 0.26
CA LEU A 385 29.18 -9.27 1.49
C LEU A 385 29.66 -10.13 2.65
N GLN A 386 30.84 -9.78 3.17
CA GLN A 386 31.45 -10.16 4.45
C GLN A 386 31.04 -11.50 5.07
N ASP A 387 31.93 -12.47 4.88
CA ASP A 387 32.06 -13.67 5.69
C ASP A 387 32.21 -13.35 7.18
N ASN A 388 31.53 -14.12 8.02
CA ASN A 388 32.05 -14.50 9.33
C ASN A 388 32.63 -15.91 9.19
N GLU A 389 33.92 -16.01 9.51
CA GLU A 389 34.82 -17.13 9.28
C GLU A 389 34.39 -18.46 9.92
N GLY A 390 34.76 -19.57 9.24
CA GLY A 390 35.19 -20.79 9.90
C GLY A 390 34.49 -22.08 9.46
N GLY A 391 34.97 -22.72 8.37
CA GLY A 391 34.61 -24.10 8.04
C GLY A 391 35.34 -24.61 6.80
N GLU A 392 36.46 -25.31 7.00
CA GLU A 392 37.26 -25.94 5.95
C GLU A 392 36.48 -27.01 5.15
N ALA A 393 36.82 -27.09 3.86
CA ALA A 393 36.32 -28.09 2.94
C ALA A 393 36.84 -29.50 3.30
N THR A 394 35.92 -30.44 3.56
CA THR A 394 36.22 -31.87 3.60
C THR A 394 35.41 -32.64 2.55
N SER A 395 36.13 -33.56 1.91
CA SER A 395 35.76 -34.39 0.77
C SER A 395 34.61 -35.37 1.01
N VAL A 396 33.85 -35.57 -0.07
CA VAL A 396 32.78 -36.54 -0.35
C VAL A 396 32.98 -37.94 0.26
N VAL A 397 32.06 -38.38 1.14
CA VAL A 397 31.57 -39.77 1.23
C VAL A 397 30.12 -39.79 1.75
N SER A 398 29.21 -40.37 0.96
CA SER A 398 27.84 -40.85 1.25
C SER A 398 27.03 -40.18 2.38
N ASP A 399 26.05 -39.34 2.01
CA ASP A 399 24.93 -39.01 2.89
C ASP A 399 23.61 -39.02 2.11
N LYS A 400 22.55 -39.54 2.73
CA LYS A 400 21.19 -39.51 2.19
C LYS A 400 20.84 -38.06 1.84
N ILE A 401 20.46 -37.79 0.59
CA ILE A 401 19.95 -36.49 0.17
C ILE A 401 18.78 -36.16 1.10
N ASP A 402 18.90 -35.06 1.87
CA ASP A 402 17.83 -34.58 2.73
C ASP A 402 16.69 -34.05 1.85
N THR A 403 15.73 -34.92 1.55
CA THR A 403 14.60 -34.58 0.68
C THR A 403 13.56 -33.72 1.38
N SER A 404 13.69 -33.46 2.69
CA SER A 404 12.69 -32.75 3.50
C SER A 404 12.49 -31.29 3.11
N ALA A 405 13.46 -30.70 2.39
CA ALA A 405 13.40 -29.34 1.89
C ALA A 405 12.55 -29.20 0.61
N TYR A 406 12.31 -30.27 -0.14
CA TYR A 406 11.63 -30.18 -1.44
C TYR A 406 10.11 -30.23 -1.31
N GLY A 407 9.43 -29.51 -2.22
CA GLY A 407 7.96 -29.41 -2.23
C GLY A 407 7.29 -30.53 -3.02
N THR A 408 6.00 -30.34 -3.32
CA THR A 408 5.20 -31.37 -4.01
C THR A 408 5.66 -31.62 -5.45
N ALA A 409 6.42 -30.72 -6.07
CA ALA A 409 6.96 -30.94 -7.40
C ALA A 409 8.00 -32.06 -7.41
N TYR A 410 8.66 -32.36 -6.29
CA TYR A 410 9.65 -33.43 -6.22
C TYR A 410 9.06 -34.78 -6.61
N GLU A 411 7.99 -35.19 -5.92
CA GLU A 411 7.29 -36.45 -6.19
C GLU A 411 6.58 -36.43 -7.55
N ALA A 412 6.00 -35.28 -7.92
CA ALA A 412 5.27 -35.15 -9.18
C ALA A 412 6.18 -35.43 -10.40
N PHE A 413 7.45 -35.04 -10.33
CA PHE A 413 8.44 -35.27 -11.40
C PHE A 413 9.24 -36.58 -11.23
N GLY A 414 8.79 -37.51 -10.38
CA GLY A 414 9.40 -38.83 -10.22
C GLY A 414 10.52 -38.92 -9.19
N GLY A 415 10.74 -37.86 -8.40
CA GLY A 415 11.80 -37.77 -7.40
C GLY A 415 13.20 -37.63 -8.02
N LEU A 416 14.23 -37.90 -7.23
CA LEU A 416 15.64 -37.88 -7.65
C LEU A 416 16.03 -36.53 -8.28
N ASP A 417 16.89 -36.56 -9.31
CA ASP A 417 17.44 -35.36 -9.93
C ASP A 417 16.38 -34.54 -10.66
N GLU A 418 15.42 -35.19 -11.32
CA GLU A 418 14.32 -34.53 -12.03
C GLU A 418 13.38 -33.79 -11.07
N GLY A 419 13.03 -34.43 -9.95
CA GLY A 419 12.23 -33.83 -8.88
C GLY A 419 12.94 -32.66 -8.19
N MET A 420 14.24 -32.80 -7.91
CA MET A 420 15.06 -31.71 -7.37
C MET A 420 15.13 -30.53 -8.33
N GLU A 421 15.40 -30.80 -9.62
CA GLU A 421 15.50 -29.77 -10.64
C GLU A 421 14.18 -29.00 -10.80
N ALA A 422 13.05 -29.69 -10.81
CA ALA A 422 11.72 -29.07 -10.86
C ALA A 422 11.48 -28.13 -9.68
N CYS A 423 11.79 -28.57 -8.46
CA CYS A 423 11.66 -27.73 -7.27
C CYS A 423 12.56 -26.49 -7.33
N HIS A 424 13.81 -26.64 -7.77
CA HIS A 424 14.73 -25.50 -7.93
C HIS A 424 14.26 -24.52 -9.01
N ALA A 425 13.71 -25.00 -10.13
CA ALA A 425 13.17 -24.15 -11.18
C ALA A 425 11.95 -23.36 -10.68
N ILE A 426 11.02 -24.02 -9.97
CA ILE A 426 9.84 -23.35 -9.39
C ILE A 426 10.23 -22.40 -8.26
N ALA A 427 11.29 -22.70 -7.49
CA ALA A 427 11.87 -21.76 -6.53
C ALA A 427 12.39 -20.50 -7.23
N ALA A 428 13.05 -20.64 -8.39
CA ALA A 428 13.46 -19.48 -9.20
C ALA A 428 12.28 -18.65 -9.69
N LEU A 429 11.16 -19.29 -10.06
CA LEU A 429 9.93 -18.57 -10.37
C LEU A 429 9.37 -17.80 -9.15
N CYS A 430 9.47 -18.37 -7.94
CA CYS A 430 9.11 -17.66 -6.72
C CYS A 430 9.98 -16.41 -6.49
N GLU A 431 11.27 -16.48 -6.78
CA GLU A 431 12.17 -15.32 -6.73
C GLU A 431 11.77 -14.25 -7.73
N VAL A 432 11.40 -14.61 -8.96
CA VAL A 432 10.89 -13.65 -9.96
C VAL A 432 9.72 -12.86 -9.39
N CYS A 433 8.72 -13.54 -8.79
CA CYS A 433 7.57 -12.87 -8.18
C CYS A 433 7.96 -11.97 -6.99
N SER A 434 8.93 -12.42 -6.18
CA SER A 434 9.43 -11.64 -5.03
C SER A 434 10.13 -10.36 -5.49
N ILE A 435 11.04 -10.48 -6.45
CA ILE A 435 11.80 -9.35 -7.02
C ILE A 435 10.86 -8.39 -7.75
N ASP A 436 9.91 -8.90 -8.55
CA ASP A 436 8.91 -8.08 -9.24
C ASP A 436 8.08 -7.24 -8.28
N SER A 437 7.70 -7.84 -7.14
CA SER A 437 6.99 -7.13 -6.07
C SER A 437 7.86 -6.01 -5.49
N LEU A 438 9.16 -6.22 -5.31
CA LEU A 438 10.07 -5.19 -4.80
C LEU A 438 10.25 -4.04 -5.80
N ILE A 439 10.42 -4.36 -7.08
CA ILE A 439 10.56 -3.39 -8.17
C ILE A 439 9.31 -2.52 -8.28
N SER A 440 8.15 -3.15 -8.45
CA SER A 440 6.88 -2.46 -8.74
C SER A 440 6.33 -1.67 -7.56
N ASN A 441 6.51 -2.16 -6.32
CA ASN A 441 5.90 -1.52 -5.14
C ASN A 441 6.82 -0.55 -4.41
N PHE A 442 8.15 -0.66 -4.57
CA PHE A 442 9.10 0.14 -3.79
C PHE A 442 10.14 0.85 -4.65
N ILE A 443 10.87 0.14 -5.51
CA ILE A 443 12.00 0.74 -6.26
C ILE A 443 11.51 1.77 -7.28
N LEU A 444 10.60 1.39 -8.19
CA LEU A 444 10.08 2.30 -9.22
C LEU A 444 9.27 3.46 -8.63
N PRO A 445 8.33 3.23 -7.69
CA PRO A 445 7.53 4.33 -7.14
C PRO A 445 8.37 5.41 -6.46
N LEU A 446 9.48 5.06 -5.79
CA LEU A 446 10.34 6.03 -5.08
C LEU A 446 11.19 6.89 -6.02
N GLN A 447 11.33 6.51 -7.28
CA GLN A 447 12.12 7.24 -8.29
C GLN A 447 11.28 8.22 -9.12
N GLY A 448 9.95 8.18 -9.02
CA GLY A 448 9.07 8.95 -9.89
C GLY A 448 8.99 10.45 -9.54
N ASP A 449 8.98 11.30 -10.56
CA ASP A 449 8.84 12.76 -10.38
C ASP A 449 7.44 13.18 -9.89
N HIS A 450 6.42 12.39 -10.25
CA HIS A 450 5.02 12.61 -9.87
C HIS A 450 4.79 12.64 -8.35
N ILE A 451 5.69 12.07 -7.54
CA ILE A 451 5.58 12.10 -6.08
C ILE A 451 6.57 13.06 -5.40
N SER A 452 7.35 13.82 -6.18
CA SER A 452 8.38 14.72 -5.66
C SER A 452 8.14 16.18 -5.95
N GLY A 453 8.33 17.03 -4.94
CA GLY A 453 8.26 18.47 -5.11
C GLY A 453 9.54 19.05 -5.72
N LYS A 454 9.61 20.38 -5.83
CA LYS A 454 10.79 21.11 -6.32
C LYS A 454 12.03 20.87 -5.47
N SER A 455 11.84 20.51 -4.20
CA SER A 455 12.90 20.17 -3.25
C SER A 455 13.52 18.78 -3.48
N GLN A 456 13.07 18.02 -4.49
CA GLN A 456 13.46 16.63 -4.76
C GLN A 456 13.16 15.65 -3.61
N ARG A 457 12.33 16.09 -2.64
CA ARG A 457 11.81 15.24 -1.58
C ARG A 457 10.54 14.55 -2.06
N ILE A 458 10.30 13.34 -1.59
CA ILE A 458 9.06 12.62 -1.85
C ILE A 458 7.99 13.02 -0.83
N HIS A 459 6.76 13.18 -1.28
CA HIS A 459 5.64 13.64 -0.46
C HIS A 459 4.52 12.60 -0.50
N CYS A 460 4.47 11.74 0.52
CA CYS A 460 3.37 10.78 0.63
C CYS A 460 2.07 11.48 1.05
N SER A 461 0.94 10.87 0.69
CA SER A 461 -0.38 11.26 1.19
C SER A 461 -0.77 10.40 2.38
N LEU A 462 -0.98 11.04 3.52
CA LEU A 462 -1.38 10.47 4.79
C LEU A 462 -2.89 10.60 4.97
N ASN A 463 -3.54 9.52 5.42
CA ASN A 463 -4.99 9.48 5.59
C ASN A 463 -5.37 8.80 6.91
N ILE A 464 -6.22 9.46 7.69
CA ILE A 464 -6.71 9.03 9.01
C ILE A 464 -8.04 8.28 8.95
N ASN A 465 -8.57 8.00 7.76
CA ASN A 465 -9.91 7.47 7.56
C ASN A 465 -10.00 5.92 7.54
N THR A 466 -8.99 5.20 8.02
CA THR A 466 -9.06 3.73 8.13
C THR A 466 -10.04 3.33 9.23
N GLU A 467 -10.69 2.17 9.14
CA GLU A 467 -11.70 1.73 10.11
C GLU A 467 -11.14 1.60 11.55
N THR A 468 -9.90 1.12 11.69
CA THR A 468 -9.23 0.94 12.99
C THR A 468 -8.65 2.23 13.57
N GLY A 469 -8.59 3.31 12.78
CA GLY A 469 -7.99 4.58 13.19
C GLY A 469 -6.49 4.68 12.94
N ARG A 470 -5.86 3.64 12.36
CA ARG A 470 -4.47 3.72 11.87
C ARG A 470 -4.37 4.73 10.73
N LEU A 471 -3.19 5.32 10.57
CA LEU A 471 -2.85 6.03 9.35
C LEU A 471 -2.79 5.06 8.17
N SER A 472 -3.12 5.54 6.98
CA SER A 472 -2.71 4.92 5.72
C SER A 472 -1.86 5.90 4.92
N ALA A 473 -0.77 5.41 4.32
CA ALA A 473 0.11 6.19 3.45
C ALA A 473 0.00 5.69 2.00
N ARG A 474 0.04 6.61 1.04
CA ARG A 474 -0.06 6.31 -0.39
C ARG A 474 0.69 7.35 -1.21
N ARG A 475 1.13 6.97 -2.42
CA ARG A 475 1.89 7.83 -3.36
C ARG A 475 3.15 8.45 -2.74
N PRO A 476 4.14 7.67 -2.28
CA PRO A 476 4.20 6.20 -2.24
C PRO A 476 3.70 5.65 -0.89
N ASN A 477 3.54 4.33 -0.79
CA ASN A 477 3.19 3.69 0.48
C ASN A 477 4.42 3.57 1.39
N LEU A 478 4.61 4.55 2.27
CA LEU A 478 5.74 4.58 3.21
C LEU A 478 5.54 3.73 4.47
N GLN A 479 4.34 3.15 4.69
CA GLN A 479 4.09 2.29 5.85
C GLN A 479 4.49 0.83 5.62
N ASN A 480 4.28 0.34 4.40
CA ASN A 480 4.48 -1.07 4.06
C ASN A 480 5.85 -1.34 3.43
N GLN A 481 6.88 -0.59 3.81
CA GLN A 481 8.24 -0.84 3.35
C GLN A 481 8.70 -2.24 3.78
N PRO A 482 9.49 -2.95 2.94
CA PRO A 482 9.95 -4.31 3.25
C PRO A 482 10.60 -4.34 4.64
N ALA A 483 10.27 -5.36 5.42
CA ALA A 483 10.91 -5.59 6.72
C ALA A 483 12.42 -5.78 6.51
N LEU A 484 13.25 -5.39 7.48
CA LEU A 484 14.72 -5.42 7.32
C LEU A 484 15.22 -6.81 6.90
N GLU A 485 14.65 -7.87 7.48
CA GLU A 485 14.99 -9.26 7.16
C GLU A 485 14.51 -9.73 5.77
N LYS A 486 13.67 -8.94 5.09
CA LYS A 486 13.14 -9.21 3.74
C LYS A 486 13.56 -8.15 2.72
N ASP A 487 14.29 -7.12 3.15
CA ASP A 487 14.72 -6.03 2.30
C ASP A 487 15.99 -6.44 1.54
N ARG A 488 15.81 -7.36 0.58
CA ARG A 488 16.88 -7.96 -0.24
C ARG A 488 17.83 -6.91 -0.83
N TYR A 489 17.28 -5.79 -1.28
CA TYR A 489 18.00 -4.71 -1.93
C TYR A 489 18.30 -3.52 -1.04
N LYS A 490 18.10 -3.65 0.28
CA LYS A 490 18.32 -2.57 1.26
C LYS A 490 17.65 -1.26 0.82
N ILE A 491 16.42 -1.32 0.31
CA ILE A 491 15.66 -0.17 -0.21
C ILE A 491 15.56 0.93 0.85
N ARG A 492 15.49 0.58 2.14
CA ARG A 492 15.47 1.56 3.24
C ARG A 492 16.71 2.46 3.30
N GLN A 493 17.85 2.01 2.78
CA GLN A 493 19.07 2.84 2.70
C GLN A 493 18.94 4.00 1.72
N ALA A 494 17.99 3.94 0.79
CA ALA A 494 17.69 5.05 -0.11
C ALA A 494 17.13 6.27 0.63
N PHE A 495 16.52 6.10 1.80
CA PHE A 495 16.03 7.22 2.60
C PHE A 495 17.20 7.84 3.37
N ILE A 496 17.53 9.08 3.03
CA ILE A 496 18.69 9.78 3.56
C ILE A 496 18.26 11.05 4.33
N ALA A 497 19.11 11.48 5.25
CA ALA A 497 18.96 12.79 5.89
C ALA A 497 19.58 13.88 5.01
N ASP A 498 19.11 15.12 5.16
CA ASP A 498 19.82 16.27 4.58
C ASP A 498 21.24 16.40 5.18
N PRO A 499 22.20 16.97 4.43
CA PRO A 499 23.57 17.14 4.91
C PRO A 499 23.64 17.82 6.28
N GLY A 500 24.40 17.22 7.21
CA GLY A 500 24.53 17.70 8.59
C GLY A 500 23.45 17.20 9.55
N ASN A 501 22.46 16.44 9.07
CA ASN A 501 21.41 15.83 9.89
C ASN A 501 21.54 14.31 10.00
N SER A 502 20.70 13.71 10.84
CA SER A 502 20.59 12.24 10.98
C SER A 502 19.12 11.84 11.06
N LEU A 503 18.80 10.65 10.54
CA LEU A 503 17.47 10.07 10.69
C LEU A 503 17.33 9.44 12.07
N ILE A 504 16.25 9.76 12.78
CA ILE A 504 15.91 9.19 14.08
C ILE A 504 14.64 8.37 13.92
N VAL A 505 14.71 7.10 14.36
CA VAL A 505 13.55 6.20 14.40
C VAL A 505 13.15 5.99 15.86
N ALA A 506 11.90 6.32 16.18
CA ALA A 506 11.30 6.03 17.48
C ALA A 506 10.08 5.13 17.25
N ASP A 507 10.08 3.95 17.88
CA ASP A 507 9.01 2.96 17.77
C ASP A 507 8.48 2.57 19.14
N TYR A 508 7.18 2.31 19.23
CA TYR A 508 6.57 1.81 20.45
C TYR A 508 6.74 0.29 20.54
N GLY A 509 7.59 -0.17 21.46
CA GLY A 509 7.79 -1.59 21.71
C GLY A 509 6.49 -2.30 22.08
N GLN A 510 5.93 -3.07 21.13
CA GLN A 510 4.74 -3.92 21.30
C GLN A 510 3.50 -3.18 21.82
N LEU A 511 3.24 -1.98 21.28
CA LEU A 511 2.11 -1.13 21.69
C LEU A 511 0.78 -1.88 21.80
N GLU A 512 0.42 -2.67 20.78
CA GLU A 512 -0.87 -3.36 20.72
C GLU A 512 -1.02 -4.39 21.85
N LEU A 513 0.05 -5.12 22.17
CA LEU A 513 0.03 -6.11 23.24
C LEU A 513 0.01 -5.44 24.62
N ARG A 514 0.62 -4.27 24.77
CA ARG A 514 0.53 -3.47 26.00
C ARG A 514 -0.89 -2.93 26.21
N ILE A 515 -1.52 -2.41 25.16
CA ILE A 515 -2.92 -1.99 25.20
C ILE A 515 -3.83 -3.18 25.54
N LEU A 516 -3.62 -4.34 24.92
CA LEU A 516 -4.37 -5.56 25.23
C LEU A 516 -4.21 -5.96 26.71
N ALA A 517 -2.98 -5.97 27.24
CA ALA A 517 -2.71 -6.30 28.63
C ALA A 517 -3.46 -5.38 29.60
N HIS A 518 -3.51 -4.08 29.28
CA HIS A 518 -4.21 -3.07 30.05
C HIS A 518 -5.73 -3.25 29.97
N LEU A 519 -6.30 -3.33 28.77
CA LEU A 519 -7.75 -3.47 28.56
C LEU A 519 -8.31 -4.77 29.14
N ALA A 520 -7.56 -5.87 29.04
CA ALA A 520 -7.95 -7.16 29.61
C ALA A 520 -7.63 -7.28 31.11
N ASN A 521 -6.93 -6.29 31.70
CA ASN A 521 -6.39 -6.34 33.05
C ASN A 521 -5.63 -7.65 33.36
N CYS A 522 -4.87 -8.15 32.38
CA CYS A 522 -4.18 -9.43 32.47
C CYS A 522 -2.90 -9.28 33.30
N ARG A 523 -2.96 -9.64 34.59
CA ARG A 523 -1.83 -9.51 35.53
C ARG A 523 -0.55 -10.15 35.00
N SER A 524 -0.63 -11.35 34.44
CA SER A 524 0.53 -12.05 33.87
C SER A 524 1.20 -11.25 32.75
N MET A 525 0.44 -10.67 31.82
CA MET A 525 1.00 -9.83 30.75
C MET A 525 1.55 -8.50 31.30
N LEU A 526 0.83 -7.87 32.24
CA LEU A 526 1.27 -6.63 32.87
C LEU A 526 2.60 -6.81 33.62
N ASP A 527 2.72 -7.88 34.39
CA ASP A 527 3.94 -8.20 35.15
C ASP A 527 5.09 -8.56 34.20
N ALA A 528 4.82 -9.30 33.11
CA ALA A 528 5.80 -9.58 32.08
C ALA A 528 6.33 -8.30 31.39
N PHE A 529 5.46 -7.32 31.12
CA PHE A 529 5.89 -6.04 30.56
C PHE A 529 6.64 -5.15 31.56
N LYS A 530 6.27 -5.17 32.85
CA LYS A 530 6.97 -4.45 33.92
C LYS A 530 8.36 -5.03 34.18
N ALA A 531 8.51 -6.34 34.04
CA ALA A 531 9.78 -7.03 34.22
C ALA A 531 10.81 -6.72 33.11
N GLY A 532 10.42 -6.00 32.03
CA GLY A 532 11.30 -5.67 30.92
C GLY A 532 11.65 -6.86 30.03
N GLY A 533 12.54 -6.66 29.08
CA GLY A 533 13.00 -7.68 28.14
C GLY A 533 12.01 -8.08 27.05
N ASP A 534 12.46 -9.00 26.20
CA ASP A 534 11.70 -9.40 25.03
C ASP A 534 10.45 -10.22 25.42
N PHE A 535 9.27 -9.61 25.23
CA PHE A 535 7.99 -10.20 25.60
C PHE A 535 7.75 -11.58 24.96
N HIS A 536 8.14 -11.76 23.70
CA HIS A 536 7.99 -13.04 23.00
C HIS A 536 8.89 -14.13 23.59
N SER A 537 10.10 -13.77 24.02
CA SER A 537 11.02 -14.69 24.69
C SER A 537 10.47 -15.15 26.04
N ARG A 538 9.83 -14.24 26.80
CA ARG A 538 9.12 -14.61 28.03
C ARG A 538 7.96 -15.57 27.76
N THR A 539 7.20 -15.35 26.69
CA THR A 539 6.16 -16.30 26.27
C THR A 539 6.77 -17.66 25.92
N ALA A 540 7.87 -17.71 25.18
CA ALA A 540 8.55 -18.95 24.82
C ALA A 540 9.05 -19.72 26.07
N MET A 541 9.64 -19.02 27.03
CA MET A 541 10.06 -19.57 28.33
C MET A 541 8.89 -20.21 29.10
N ASN A 542 7.69 -19.65 28.99
CA ASN A 542 6.49 -20.22 29.62
C ASN A 542 5.88 -21.37 28.80
N MET A 543 6.10 -21.41 27.49
CA MET A 543 5.59 -22.46 26.59
C MET A 543 6.45 -23.73 26.59
N TYR A 544 7.76 -23.61 26.83
CA TYR A 544 8.73 -24.69 26.64
C TYR A 544 9.64 -24.87 27.86
N ASP A 545 9.60 -26.06 28.47
CA ASP A 545 10.36 -26.34 29.70
C ASP A 545 11.89 -26.27 29.48
N HIS A 546 12.39 -26.70 28.32
CA HIS A 546 13.83 -26.62 27.99
C HIS A 546 14.32 -25.18 27.83
N VAL A 547 13.47 -24.29 27.32
CA VAL A 547 13.77 -22.86 27.21
C VAL A 547 13.80 -22.23 28.61
N ARG A 548 12.88 -22.62 29.49
CA ARG A 548 12.85 -22.18 30.89
C ARG A 548 14.11 -22.57 31.65
N ALA A 549 14.49 -23.84 31.57
CA ALA A 549 15.70 -24.35 32.21
C ALA A 549 16.95 -23.58 31.74
N ALA A 550 17.07 -23.29 30.43
CA ALA A 550 18.20 -22.53 29.91
C ALA A 550 18.30 -21.09 30.46
N VAL A 551 17.16 -20.44 30.74
CA VAL A 551 17.14 -19.12 31.39
C VAL A 551 17.51 -19.22 32.86
N GLU A 552 16.95 -20.19 33.59
CA GLU A 552 17.20 -20.42 35.02
C GLU A 552 18.67 -20.79 35.29
N GLU A 553 19.27 -21.59 34.41
CA GLU A 553 20.69 -21.96 34.43
C GLU A 553 21.62 -20.84 33.92
N LYS A 554 21.07 -19.67 33.55
CA LYS A 554 21.81 -18.51 33.00
C LYS A 554 22.61 -18.84 31.73
N LYS A 555 22.18 -19.85 30.97
CA LYS A 555 22.76 -20.18 29.65
C LYS A 555 22.33 -19.20 28.57
N VAL A 556 21.19 -18.53 28.76
CA VAL A 556 20.67 -17.48 27.87
C VAL A 556 20.10 -16.30 28.66
N LEU A 557 20.06 -15.12 28.04
CA LEU A 557 19.48 -13.89 28.61
C LEU A 557 18.20 -13.46 27.89
N LEU A 558 17.25 -12.90 28.63
CA LEU A 558 16.00 -12.34 28.06
C LEU A 558 16.20 -10.92 27.48
N GLU A 559 17.20 -10.20 27.98
CA GLU A 559 17.56 -8.86 27.57
C GLU A 559 19.02 -8.59 27.92
N TRP A 560 19.68 -7.76 27.13
CA TRP A 560 21.00 -7.25 27.43
C TRP A 560 21.13 -5.85 26.81
N SER A 561 21.79 -4.94 27.54
CA SER A 561 22.13 -3.61 27.07
C SER A 561 23.65 -3.47 27.07
N PRO A 562 24.26 -3.00 25.96
CA PRO A 562 25.70 -2.82 25.89
C PRO A 562 26.20 -1.86 26.99
N GLN A 563 27.26 -2.25 27.68
CA GLN A 563 27.98 -1.38 28.61
C GLN A 563 29.25 -0.84 27.93
N PRO A 564 29.78 0.32 28.35
CA PRO A 564 31.04 0.83 27.80
C PRO A 564 32.15 -0.23 27.89
N GLY A 565 32.65 -0.68 26.73
CA GLY A 565 33.69 -1.72 26.63
C GLY A 565 33.20 -3.15 26.41
N GLU A 566 31.89 -3.39 26.30
CA GLU A 566 31.31 -4.69 25.96
C GLU A 566 30.61 -4.65 24.59
N ASP A 567 31.18 -5.34 23.60
CA ASP A 567 30.62 -5.39 22.24
C ASP A 567 29.56 -6.50 22.06
N LYS A 568 29.53 -7.50 22.96
CA LYS A 568 28.65 -8.66 22.87
C LYS A 568 28.14 -9.09 24.25
N PRO A 569 26.93 -9.69 24.33
CA PRO A 569 26.41 -10.18 25.60
C PRO A 569 27.25 -11.36 26.13
N PRO A 570 27.34 -11.54 27.46
CA PRO A 570 28.17 -12.57 28.09
C PRO A 570 27.67 -13.99 27.80
N VAL A 571 26.38 -14.14 27.52
CA VAL A 571 25.76 -15.37 27.00
C VAL A 571 24.73 -15.00 25.92
N PRO A 572 24.37 -15.91 25.00
CA PRO A 572 23.42 -15.61 23.93
C PRO A 572 22.08 -15.12 24.47
N LEU A 573 21.39 -14.27 23.70
CA LEU A 573 20.02 -13.91 24.01
C LEU A 573 19.10 -15.08 23.66
N LEU A 574 18.02 -15.27 24.43
CA LEU A 574 17.01 -16.31 24.17
C LEU A 574 16.46 -16.20 22.74
N LYS A 575 16.28 -14.97 22.26
CA LYS A 575 15.79 -14.72 20.90
C LYS A 575 16.69 -15.26 19.80
N ASP A 576 17.98 -15.43 20.09
CA ASP A 576 18.99 -15.89 19.14
C ASP A 576 19.18 -17.41 19.29
N ALA A 577 19.32 -17.90 20.53
CA ALA A 577 19.51 -19.34 20.81
C ALA A 577 18.25 -20.20 20.57
N PHE A 578 17.05 -19.67 20.84
CA PHE A 578 15.76 -20.35 20.70
C PHE A 578 14.85 -19.59 19.73
N ALA A 579 15.41 -19.19 18.59
CA ALA A 579 14.74 -18.35 17.60
C ALA A 579 13.44 -18.98 17.06
N SER A 580 13.39 -20.31 16.93
CA SER A 580 12.21 -21.05 16.45
C SER A 580 11.05 -21.00 17.45
N GLU A 581 11.32 -21.33 18.71
CA GLU A 581 10.38 -21.28 19.83
C GLU A 581 9.86 -19.86 20.04
N ARG A 582 10.76 -18.86 20.03
CA ARG A 582 10.37 -17.46 20.10
C ARG A 582 9.47 -17.06 18.94
N ARG A 583 9.74 -17.53 17.71
CA ARG A 583 8.90 -17.24 16.53
C ARG A 583 7.49 -17.81 16.69
N LYS A 584 7.37 -19.03 17.24
CA LYS A 584 6.07 -19.64 17.57
C LYS A 584 5.33 -18.85 18.66
N ALA A 585 6.03 -18.45 19.72
CA ALA A 585 5.47 -17.59 20.77
C ALA A 585 5.00 -16.22 20.22
N LYS A 586 5.79 -15.62 19.33
CA LYS A 586 5.42 -14.39 18.61
C LYS A 586 4.16 -14.58 17.80
N MET A 587 4.07 -15.67 17.03
CA MET A 587 2.89 -16.00 16.24
C MET A 587 1.65 -16.16 17.13
N LEU A 588 1.76 -16.88 18.26
CA LEU A 588 0.68 -17.05 19.23
C LEU A 588 0.20 -15.70 19.79
N ASN A 589 1.11 -14.85 20.28
CA ASN A 589 0.76 -13.55 20.85
C ASN A 589 0.00 -12.66 19.87
N PHE A 590 0.44 -12.62 18.61
CA PHE A 590 -0.26 -11.85 17.58
C PHE A 590 -1.58 -12.50 17.16
N SER A 591 -1.67 -13.83 17.10
CA SER A 591 -2.93 -14.52 16.82
C SER A 591 -4.00 -14.18 17.85
N ILE A 592 -3.64 -14.10 19.14
CA ILE A 592 -4.54 -13.66 20.21
C ILE A 592 -4.94 -12.19 19.99
N ALA A 593 -3.97 -11.30 19.76
CA ALA A 593 -4.25 -9.86 19.60
C ALA A 593 -5.14 -9.54 18.39
N TYR A 594 -5.05 -10.33 17.32
CA TYR A 594 -5.83 -10.15 16.09
C TYR A 594 -7.06 -11.07 15.99
N GLY A 595 -7.35 -11.87 17.02
CA GLY A 595 -8.50 -12.80 17.00
C GLY A 595 -8.44 -13.84 15.88
N LYS A 596 -7.24 -14.30 15.52
CA LYS A 596 -7.08 -15.34 14.48
C LYS A 596 -7.62 -16.68 14.98
N ASN A 597 -8.30 -17.40 14.09
CA ASN A 597 -8.78 -18.77 14.33
C ASN A 597 -7.62 -19.77 14.41
N CYS A 598 -7.79 -20.85 15.19
CA CYS A 598 -6.75 -21.86 15.45
C CYS A 598 -6.15 -22.51 14.19
N SER A 599 -6.85 -22.48 13.05
CA SER A 599 -6.35 -23.01 11.78
C SER A 599 -5.12 -22.26 11.23
N TRP A 600 -4.88 -21.01 11.64
CA TRP A 600 -3.73 -20.22 11.20
C TRP A 600 -2.47 -20.38 12.05
N ALA A 601 -2.59 -20.93 13.27
CA ALA A 601 -1.46 -21.08 14.19
C ALA A 601 -0.68 -22.40 14.01
N LEU A 602 -1.21 -23.31 13.18
CA LEU A 602 -0.69 -24.67 12.95
C LEU A 602 -0.07 -24.86 11.54
N THR A 603 -0.07 -23.83 10.70
CA THR A 603 0.61 -23.76 9.40
C THR A 603 1.74 -22.74 9.47
#